data_AF-A0A6M8V298-F1
#
_entry.id   AF-A0A6M8V298-F1
#
_cell.length_a   1.000
_cell.length_b   1.000
_cell.length_c   1.000
_cell.angle_alpha   90.00
_cell.angle_beta   90.00
_cell.angle_gamma   90.00
#
_symmetry.space_group_name_H-M   'P 1'
#
loop_
_entity.id
_entity.type
_entity.pdbx_description
1 polymer ?
#
loop_
_entity_poly.entity_id
_entity_poly.type
_entity_poly.pdbx_seq_one_letter_code
_entity_poly.pdbx_strand_id
1 'polypeptide(L)'
;MQEETKNWLIYSEENLKAAKVLLESKLFNPCLQSVQQSIEKALKTLFIENEIPFKKTHNIMELKTILLKYDVNIKLTDDECDFLDSIYLPTKYPIGSALPDFYPDEKICKESFSFAERVLNDVNRLVKK
;
A
#
# COMPACT_ATOMS: atom_id res chain seq x y z
N MET A 1 8.09 -19.35 -2.71
CA MET A 1 8.28 -18.07 -3.43
C MET A 1 8.68 -18.26 -4.89
N GLN A 2 7.69 -18.10 -5.77
CA GLN A 2 7.84 -18.08 -7.23
C GLN A 2 8.64 -16.86 -7.70
N GLU A 3 9.24 -16.89 -8.89
CA GLU A 3 10.05 -15.77 -9.42
C GLU A 3 9.22 -14.48 -9.55
N GLU A 4 7.96 -14.60 -10.00
CA GLU A 4 7.04 -13.47 -10.12
C GLU A 4 6.71 -12.86 -8.75
N THR A 5 6.48 -13.68 -7.72
CA THR A 5 6.30 -13.22 -6.33
C THR A 5 7.48 -12.35 -5.88
N LYS A 6 8.73 -12.76 -6.19
CA LYS A 6 9.93 -12.01 -5.84
C LYS A 6 9.95 -10.64 -6.52
N ASN A 7 9.63 -10.58 -7.81
CA ASN A 7 9.63 -9.33 -8.56
C ASN A 7 8.61 -8.33 -7.99
N TRP A 8 7.40 -8.78 -7.68
CA TRP A 8 6.39 -7.92 -7.05
C TRP A 8 6.80 -7.43 -5.66
N LEU A 9 7.42 -8.30 -4.86
CA LEU A 9 7.92 -7.92 -3.54
C LEU A 9 9.06 -6.89 -3.65
N ILE A 10 9.98 -7.06 -4.59
CA ILE A 10 11.06 -6.09 -4.85
C ILE A 10 10.47 -4.72 -5.21
N TYR A 11 9.50 -4.66 -6.11
CA TYR A 11 8.85 -3.39 -6.47
C TYR A 11 8.12 -2.75 -5.28
N SER A 12 7.50 -3.55 -4.42
CA SER A 12 6.90 -3.07 -3.18
C SER A 12 7.95 -2.44 -2.24
N GLU A 13 9.11 -3.08 -2.08
CA GLU A 13 10.21 -2.58 -1.25
C GLU A 13 10.86 -1.32 -1.84
N GLU A 14 11.00 -1.25 -3.16
CA GLU A 14 11.44 -0.05 -3.87
C GLU A 14 10.49 1.12 -3.64
N ASN A 15 9.18 0.89 -3.66
CA ASN A 15 8.19 1.92 -3.33
C ASN A 15 8.30 2.41 -1.88
N LEU A 16 8.57 1.52 -0.92
CA LEU A 16 8.81 1.94 0.47
C LEU A 16 10.09 2.79 0.58
N LYS A 17 11.18 2.38 -0.08
CA LYS A 17 12.43 3.15 -0.12
C LYS A 17 12.21 4.54 -0.73
N ALA A 18 11.45 4.62 -1.83
CA ALA A 18 11.07 5.88 -2.45
C ALA A 18 10.25 6.76 -1.50
N ALA A 19 9.25 6.20 -0.82
CA ALA A 19 8.47 6.92 0.19
C ALA A 19 9.35 7.54 1.28
N LYS A 20 10.38 6.82 1.74
CA LYS A 20 11.33 7.33 2.74
C LYS A 20 12.09 8.56 2.24
N VAL A 21 12.67 8.48 1.03
CA VAL A 21 13.40 9.60 0.42
C VAL A 21 12.49 10.82 0.22
N LEU A 22 11.26 10.59 -0.22
CA LEU A 22 10.26 11.64 -0.45
C LEU A 22 9.81 12.31 0.86
N LEU A 23 9.63 11.53 1.93
CA LEU A 23 9.34 12.05 3.26
C LEU A 23 10.47 12.94 3.78
N GLU A 24 11.73 12.48 3.71
CA GLU A 24 12.91 13.24 4.11
C GLU A 24 13.08 14.53 3.29
N SER A 25 12.68 14.49 2.01
CA SER A 25 12.70 15.63 1.08
C SER A 25 11.48 16.55 1.22
N LYS A 26 10.56 16.28 2.16
CA LYS A 26 9.30 17.03 2.37
C LYS A 26 8.38 17.06 1.12
N LEU A 27 8.46 16.03 0.29
CA LEU A 27 7.59 15.83 -0.87
C LEU A 27 6.43 14.92 -0.49
N PHE A 28 5.47 15.45 0.25
CA PHE A 28 4.43 14.66 0.94
C PHE A 28 3.44 13.98 -0.01
N ASN A 29 2.96 14.69 -1.04
CA ASN A 29 2.02 14.12 -2.01
C ASN A 29 2.58 12.86 -2.73
N PRO A 30 3.78 12.91 -3.35
CA PRO A 30 4.38 11.70 -3.94
C PRO A 30 4.84 10.68 -2.89
N CYS A 31 5.13 11.09 -1.64
CA CYS A 31 5.38 10.16 -0.54
C CYS A 31 4.15 9.27 -0.29
N LEU A 32 2.96 9.86 -0.14
CA LEU A 32 1.71 9.12 0.07
C LEU A 32 1.39 8.18 -1.10
N GLN A 33 1.61 8.62 -2.33
CA GLN A 33 1.48 7.73 -3.51
C GLN A 33 2.44 6.54 -3.43
N SER A 34 3.69 6.79 -3.05
CA SER A 34 4.69 5.73 -2.93
C SER A 34 4.34 4.75 -1.80
N VAL A 35 3.78 5.23 -0.69
CA VAL A 35 3.24 4.39 0.39
C VAL A 35 2.09 3.50 -0.12
N GLN A 36 1.09 4.08 -0.77
CA GLN A 36 -0.05 3.31 -1.30
C GLN A 36 0.42 2.25 -2.29
N GLN A 37 1.35 2.60 -3.20
CA GLN A 37 1.92 1.67 -4.17
C GLN A 37 2.71 0.54 -3.52
N SER A 38 3.44 0.83 -2.43
CA SER A 38 4.14 -0.20 -1.66
C SER A 38 3.12 -1.22 -1.11
N ILE A 39 2.08 -0.74 -0.40
CA ILE A 39 1.06 -1.61 0.18
C ILE A 39 0.33 -2.42 -0.91
N GLU A 40 -0.10 -1.78 -1.99
CA GLU A 40 -0.81 -2.45 -3.09
C GLU A 40 0.01 -3.60 -3.68
N LYS A 41 1.31 -3.35 -3.96
CA LYS A 41 2.20 -4.37 -4.53
C LYS A 41 2.49 -5.47 -3.51
N ALA A 42 2.67 -5.14 -2.23
CA ALA A 42 2.85 -6.12 -1.17
C ALA A 42 1.64 -7.06 -1.04
N LEU A 43 0.41 -6.53 -1.13
CA LEU A 43 -0.80 -7.36 -1.13
C LEU A 43 -0.86 -8.22 -2.39
N LYS A 44 -0.57 -7.68 -3.57
CA LYS A 44 -0.54 -8.42 -4.83
C LYS A 44 0.50 -9.54 -4.87
N THR A 45 1.63 -9.39 -4.17
CA THR A 45 2.58 -10.49 -3.92
C THR A 45 1.88 -11.70 -3.31
N LEU A 46 0.96 -11.50 -2.35
CA LEU A 46 0.23 -12.59 -1.73
C LEU A 46 -0.80 -13.24 -2.64
N PHE A 47 -1.36 -12.50 -3.61
CA PHE A 47 -2.23 -13.11 -4.61
C PHE A 47 -1.48 -14.15 -5.43
N ILE A 48 -0.26 -13.79 -5.87
CA ILE A 48 0.58 -14.66 -6.69
C ILE A 48 1.06 -15.85 -5.86
N GLU A 49 1.57 -15.60 -4.64
CA GLU A 49 2.12 -16.67 -3.79
C GLU A 49 1.05 -17.71 -3.38
N ASN A 50 -0.21 -17.29 -3.22
CA ASN A 50 -1.31 -18.17 -2.83
C ASN A 50 -2.17 -18.62 -4.03
N GLU A 51 -1.69 -18.42 -5.27
CA GLU A 51 -2.40 -18.81 -6.51
C GLU A 51 -3.83 -18.26 -6.62
N ILE A 52 -4.07 -17.10 -6.00
CA ILE A 52 -5.35 -16.39 -6.04
C ILE A 52 -5.47 -15.68 -7.39
N PRO A 53 -6.63 -15.75 -8.08
CA PRO A 53 -6.84 -15.03 -9.34
C PRO A 53 -6.47 -13.55 -9.23
N PHE A 54 -5.47 -13.14 -10.01
CA PHE A 54 -4.89 -11.81 -9.93
C PHE A 54 -5.92 -10.71 -10.23
N LYS A 55 -5.94 -9.65 -9.41
CA LYS A 55 -6.87 -8.52 -9.55
C LYS A 55 -6.15 -7.26 -10.01
N LYS A 56 -6.61 -6.72 -11.15
CA LYS A 56 -6.14 -5.44 -11.71
C LYS A 56 -6.95 -4.28 -11.13
N THR A 57 -6.82 -4.08 -9.81
CA THR A 57 -7.44 -2.98 -9.06
C THR A 57 -6.35 -2.22 -8.28
N HIS A 58 -6.64 -0.97 -7.92
CA HIS A 58 -5.83 -0.16 -6.99
C HIS A 58 -6.48 -0.04 -5.61
N ASN A 59 -7.68 -0.61 -5.44
CA ASN A 59 -8.43 -0.53 -4.21
C ASN A 59 -7.88 -1.51 -3.16
N ILE A 60 -7.27 -0.97 -2.11
CA ILE A 60 -6.64 -1.69 -1.01
C ILE A 60 -7.69 -2.47 -0.20
N MET A 61 -8.87 -1.88 0.04
CA MET A 61 -9.95 -2.57 0.75
C MET A 61 -10.38 -3.86 0.02
N GLU A 62 -10.55 -3.80 -1.29
CA GLU A 62 -10.91 -4.92 -2.14
C GLU A 62 -9.83 -6.00 -2.11
N LEU A 63 -8.56 -5.62 -2.26
CA LEU A 63 -7.43 -6.54 -2.19
C LEU A 63 -7.38 -7.27 -0.84
N LYS A 64 -7.50 -6.53 0.27
CA LYS A 64 -7.52 -7.08 1.63
C LYS A 64 -8.69 -8.03 1.83
N THR A 65 -9.88 -7.63 1.41
CA THR A 65 -11.12 -8.42 1.55
C THR A 65 -11.01 -9.75 0.80
N ILE A 66 -10.41 -9.74 -0.39
CA ILE A 66 -10.18 -10.98 -1.15
C ILE A 66 -9.16 -11.87 -0.43
N LEU A 67 -8.02 -11.33 0.02
CA LEU A 67 -7.02 -12.11 0.77
C LEU A 67 -7.63 -12.79 2.00
N LEU A 68 -8.48 -12.07 2.74
CA LEU A 68 -9.17 -12.63 3.91
C LEU A 68 -10.07 -13.81 3.55
N LYS A 69 -10.73 -13.81 2.38
CA LYS A 69 -11.55 -14.94 1.91
C LYS A 69 -10.74 -16.19 1.58
N TYR A 70 -9.43 -16.05 1.37
CA TYR A 70 -8.48 -17.15 1.17
C TYR A 70 -7.67 -17.43 2.43
N ASP A 71 -8.18 -17.04 3.61
CA ASP A 71 -7.53 -17.22 4.92
C ASP A 71 -6.16 -16.52 5.06
N VAL A 72 -5.87 -15.52 4.22
CA VAL A 72 -4.66 -14.69 4.30
C VAL A 72 -4.97 -13.40 5.04
N ASN A 73 -4.63 -13.36 6.33
CA ASN A 73 -4.88 -12.19 7.19
C ASN A 73 -3.68 -11.24 7.23
N ILE A 74 -3.94 -9.93 7.03
CA ILE A 74 -2.95 -8.85 7.03
C ILE A 74 -3.34 -7.79 8.05
N LYS A 75 -2.37 -7.26 8.81
CA LYS A 75 -2.61 -6.21 9.79
C LYS A 75 -2.79 -4.84 9.15
N LEU A 76 -3.94 -4.67 8.53
CA LEU A 76 -4.41 -3.41 7.95
C LEU A 76 -5.89 -3.24 8.28
N THR A 77 -6.23 -2.20 9.03
CA THR A 77 -7.61 -1.92 9.47
C THR A 77 -8.47 -1.41 8.31
N ASP A 78 -9.79 -1.37 8.51
CA ASP A 78 -10.72 -0.85 7.50
C ASP A 78 -10.52 0.67 7.28
N ASP A 79 -10.36 1.43 8.36
CA ASP A 79 -10.08 2.88 8.30
C ASP A 79 -8.76 3.20 7.56
N GLU A 80 -7.72 2.38 7.78
CA GLU A 80 -6.44 2.51 7.06
C GLU A 80 -6.61 2.21 5.57
N CYS A 81 -7.44 1.22 5.20
CA CYS A 81 -7.75 0.95 3.80
C CYS A 81 -8.49 2.12 3.13
N ASP A 82 -9.53 2.65 3.77
CA ASP A 82 -10.31 3.78 3.25
C ASP A 82 -9.44 5.01 3.05
N PHE A 83 -8.56 5.29 4.01
CA PHE A 83 -7.56 6.35 3.88
C PHE A 83 -6.63 6.11 2.68
N LEU A 84 -6.06 4.91 2.53
CA LEU A 84 -5.14 4.59 1.43
C LEU A 84 -5.81 4.68 0.06
N ASP A 85 -7.07 4.26 -0.04
CA ASP A 85 -7.88 4.34 -1.25
C ASP A 85 -8.23 5.79 -1.60
N SER A 86 -8.36 6.65 -0.57
CA SER A 86 -8.57 8.07 -0.77
C SER A 86 -7.36 8.78 -1.38
N ILE A 87 -6.11 8.35 -1.11
CA ILE A 87 -4.88 9.00 -1.61
C ILE A 87 -4.90 9.19 -3.13
N TYR A 88 -5.53 8.26 -3.86
CA TYR A 88 -5.62 8.31 -5.32
C TYR A 88 -6.43 9.51 -5.85
N LEU A 89 -7.39 10.04 -5.09
CA LEU A 89 -8.29 11.10 -5.51
C LEU A 89 -7.65 12.51 -5.38
N PRO A 90 -7.16 12.96 -4.21
CA PRO A 90 -6.51 14.27 -4.03
C PRO A 90 -5.22 14.40 -4.81
N THR A 91 -4.48 13.31 -5.02
CA THR A 91 -3.19 13.36 -5.71
C THR A 91 -3.31 13.57 -7.23
N LYS A 92 -4.47 13.25 -7.84
CA LYS A 92 -4.70 13.38 -9.30
C LYS A 92 -5.39 14.67 -9.70
N TYR A 93 -6.19 15.25 -8.81
CA TYR A 93 -6.90 16.49 -9.07
C TYR A 93 -6.72 17.44 -7.88
N PRO A 94 -5.85 18.46 -7.99
CA PRO A 94 -5.69 19.47 -6.93
C PRO A 94 -6.88 20.44 -6.84
N ILE A 95 -8.05 20.06 -7.36
CA ILE A 95 -9.28 20.87 -7.42
C ILE A 95 -10.43 19.96 -6.98
N GLY A 96 -11.08 20.31 -5.86
CA GLY A 96 -12.35 19.71 -5.46
C GLY A 96 -12.28 18.36 -4.73
N SER A 97 -11.34 18.15 -3.81
CA SER A 97 -11.50 17.05 -2.86
C SER A 97 -12.77 17.29 -2.03
N ALA A 98 -13.69 16.32 -2.04
CA ALA A 98 -14.90 16.34 -1.21
C ALA A 98 -14.61 16.34 0.30
N LEU A 99 -13.33 16.15 0.67
CA LEU A 99 -12.80 16.42 1.99
C LEU A 99 -12.25 17.86 2.00
N PRO A 100 -12.92 18.82 2.68
CA PRO A 100 -12.23 20.02 3.11
C PRO A 100 -11.07 19.55 4.01
N ASP A 101 -9.87 20.05 3.76
CA ASP A 101 -8.67 19.86 4.60
C ASP A 101 -7.79 18.61 4.38
N PHE A 102 -7.93 17.84 3.29
CA PHE A 102 -6.90 16.83 2.98
C PHE A 102 -5.67 17.42 2.28
N TYR A 103 -4.75 17.96 3.07
CA TYR A 103 -3.42 18.35 2.59
C TYR A 103 -2.38 17.33 3.10
N PRO A 104 -1.65 16.65 2.20
CA PRO A 104 -0.53 15.81 2.58
C PRO A 104 0.48 16.59 3.43
N ASP A 105 0.72 16.12 4.65
CA ASP A 105 1.71 16.69 5.57
C ASP A 105 2.69 15.62 6.07
N GLU A 106 3.69 16.06 6.83
CA GLU A 106 4.72 15.18 7.39
C GLU A 106 4.14 14.14 8.35
N LYS A 107 3.13 14.49 9.15
CA LYS A 107 2.53 13.61 10.14
C LYS A 107 1.78 12.48 9.46
N ILE A 108 0.92 12.81 8.50
CA ILE A 108 0.16 11.86 7.69
C ILE A 108 1.12 10.94 6.93
N CYS A 109 2.19 11.50 6.34
CA CYS A 109 3.18 10.67 5.64
C CYS A 109 3.91 9.71 6.56
N LYS A 110 4.34 10.15 7.76
CA LYS A 110 5.00 9.28 8.76
C LYS A 110 4.08 8.17 9.24
N GLU A 111 2.83 8.50 9.52
CA GLU A 111 1.80 7.55 9.94
C GLU A 111 1.55 6.51 8.83
N SER A 112 1.33 6.97 7.60
CA SER A 112 1.11 6.10 6.44
C SER A 112 2.32 5.22 6.13
N PHE A 113 3.53 5.75 6.28
CA PHE A 113 4.77 4.99 6.13
C PHE A 113 4.82 3.80 7.10
N SER A 114 4.39 4.01 8.35
CA SER A 114 4.32 2.94 9.35
C SER A 114 3.34 1.82 8.96
N PHE A 115 2.26 2.15 8.23
CA PHE A 115 1.34 1.15 7.68
C PHE A 115 2.04 0.27 6.65
N ALA A 116 2.79 0.89 5.72
CA ALA A 116 3.53 0.15 4.70
C ALA A 116 4.62 -0.75 5.31
N GLU A 117 5.37 -0.26 6.31
CA GLU A 117 6.34 -1.08 7.04
C GLU A 117 5.67 -2.29 7.69
N ARG A 118 4.51 -2.09 8.34
CA ARG A 118 3.77 -3.17 9.00
C ARG A 118 3.29 -4.20 7.99
N VAL A 119 2.69 -3.76 6.88
CA VAL A 119 2.20 -4.66 5.81
C VAL A 119 3.35 -5.44 5.18
N LEU A 120 4.46 -4.78 4.83
CA LEU A 120 5.63 -5.46 4.25
C LEU A 120 6.23 -6.48 5.21
N ASN A 121 6.26 -6.19 6.51
CA ASN A 121 6.72 -7.14 7.52
C ASN A 121 5.80 -8.37 7.61
N ASP A 122 4.48 -8.19 7.54
CA ASP A 122 3.53 -9.30 7.54
C ASP A 122 3.65 -10.14 6.26
N VAL A 123 3.70 -9.50 5.08
CA VAL A 123 3.87 -10.16 3.78
C VAL A 123 5.15 -10.98 3.76
N ASN A 124 6.27 -10.42 4.21
CA ASN A 124 7.56 -11.12 4.31
C ASN A 124 7.50 -12.37 5.20
N ARG A 125 6.66 -12.38 6.24
CA ARG A 125 6.47 -13.58 7.10
C ARG A 125 5.62 -14.63 6.40
N LEU A 126 4.63 -14.21 5.61
CA LEU A 126 3.70 -15.10 4.92
C LEU A 126 4.35 -15.78 3.71
N VAL A 127 5.18 -15.08 2.93
CA VAL A 127 5.87 -15.65 1.75
C VAL A 127 7.09 -16.51 2.09
N LYS A 128 7.55 -16.47 3.36
CA LYS A 128 8.65 -17.30 3.86
C LYS A 128 8.19 -18.61 4.50
N LYS A 129 6.88 -18.76 4.71
CA LYS A 129 6.27 -20.05 5.10
C LYS A 129 6.16 -20.94 3.87
#